data_AF-A0A6S7JZ85-F1
#
_entry.id   AF-A0A6S7JZ85-F1
#
_cell.length_a   1.000
_cell.length_b   1.000
_cell.length_c   1.000
_cell.angle_alpha   90.00
_cell.angle_beta   90.00
_cell.angle_gamma   90.00
#
_symmetry.space_group_name_H-M   'P 1'
#
loop_
_entity.id
_entity.type
_entity.pdbx_description
1 polymer ?
#
loop_
_entity_poly.entity_id
_entity_poly.type
_entity_poly.pdbx_seq_one_letter_code
_entity_poly.pdbx_strand_id
1 'polypeptide(L)'
;MVAGPEIARLTTEFEEQAMKQHHDTKCSHHDQQPGVQAAFLKELKALVTVLDEMGNPFLEHSEDLLVIDTRDIVDAEVAETVRKIETLGEEQYIKFVTERLEQCKHLSRKHFQRTSCHCLVGRLSKFNQNRKHSWRH
;
A
#
# COMPACT_ATOMS: atom_id res chain seq x y z
N MET A 1 48.21 -11.09 -8.83
CA MET A 1 46.96 -11.88 -8.87
C MET A 1 47.28 -13.22 -9.51
N VAL A 2 47.38 -14.30 -8.71
CA VAL A 2 47.94 -15.60 -9.14
C VAL A 2 46.86 -16.57 -9.69
N ALA A 3 45.59 -16.16 -9.67
CA ALA A 3 44.47 -17.00 -10.14
C ALA A 3 43.90 -16.59 -11.52
N GLY A 4 44.54 -15.68 -12.25
CA GLY A 4 43.98 -15.11 -13.49
C GLY A 4 43.64 -16.14 -14.58
N PRO A 5 44.58 -17.01 -14.99
CA PRO A 5 44.34 -17.97 -16.07
C PRO A 5 43.31 -19.05 -15.71
N GLU A 6 43.38 -19.59 -14.50
CA GLU A 6 42.51 -20.68 -14.08
C GLU A 6 41.08 -20.21 -13.80
N ILE A 7 40.91 -19.03 -13.22
CA ILE A 7 39.58 -18.43 -13.04
C ILE A 7 38.97 -18.06 -14.39
N ALA A 8 39.75 -17.52 -15.34
CA ALA A 8 39.26 -17.24 -16.69
C ALA A 8 38.81 -18.51 -17.41
N ARG A 9 39.57 -19.61 -17.26
CA ARG A 9 39.20 -20.93 -17.81
C ARG A 9 37.89 -21.44 -17.20
N LEU A 10 37.77 -21.41 -15.88
CA LEU A 10 36.55 -21.86 -15.17
C LEU A 10 35.33 -21.01 -15.53
N THR A 11 35.48 -19.69 -15.64
CA THR A 11 34.38 -18.80 -16.08
C THR A 11 33.94 -19.11 -17.50
N THR A 12 34.90 -19.30 -18.41
CA THR A 12 34.60 -19.64 -19.82
C THR A 12 33.89 -20.99 -19.92
N GLU A 13 34.36 -22.01 -19.21
CA GLU A 13 33.73 -23.34 -19.19
C GLU A 13 32.32 -23.30 -18.60
N PHE A 14 32.11 -22.49 -17.55
CA PHE A 14 30.80 -22.29 -16.95
C PHE A 14 29.82 -21.61 -17.93
N GLU A 15 30.25 -20.56 -18.61
CA GLU A 15 29.45 -19.85 -19.61
C GLU A 15 29.08 -20.77 -20.79
N GLU A 16 30.04 -21.55 -21.31
CA GLU A 16 29.77 -22.52 -22.38
C GLU A 16 28.80 -23.62 -21.98
N GLN A 17 28.90 -24.13 -20.74
CA GLN A 17 27.99 -25.15 -20.22
C GLN A 17 26.58 -24.56 -20.00
N ALA A 18 26.48 -23.35 -19.46
CA ALA A 18 25.20 -22.66 -19.28
C ALA A 18 24.51 -22.40 -20.63
N MET A 19 25.26 -21.96 -21.65
CA MET A 19 24.71 -21.74 -22.99
C MET A 19 24.27 -23.03 -23.69
N LYS A 20 25.01 -24.14 -23.51
CA LYS A 20 24.60 -25.47 -24.02
C LYS A 20 23.32 -25.97 -23.34
N GLN A 21 23.19 -25.76 -22.03
CA GLN A 21 21.96 -26.10 -21.29
C GLN A 21 20.74 -25.28 -21.73
N HIS A 22 20.94 -24.00 -22.07
CA HIS A 22 19.87 -23.13 -22.57
C HIS A 22 19.42 -23.46 -24.01
N HIS A 23 20.29 -24.09 -24.82
CA HIS A 23 19.94 -24.49 -26.19
C HIS A 23 19.15 -25.81 -26.23
N ASP A 24 19.47 -26.77 -25.35
CA ASP A 24 18.80 -28.09 -25.32
C ASP A 24 17.60 -28.15 -24.36
N THR A 25 17.57 -27.29 -23.34
CA THR A 25 16.39 -27.17 -22.47
C THR A 25 15.59 -25.98 -22.96
N LYS A 26 14.54 -26.23 -23.72
CA LYS A 26 13.48 -25.24 -23.94
C LYS A 26 13.02 -24.77 -22.56
N CYS A 27 13.53 -23.63 -22.08
CA CYS A 27 13.06 -22.95 -20.88
C CYS A 27 11.64 -22.43 -21.16
N SER A 28 10.71 -23.36 -21.33
CA SER A 28 9.29 -23.06 -21.25
C SER A 28 9.11 -22.57 -19.82
N HIS A 29 8.71 -21.31 -19.66
CA HIS A 29 8.19 -20.86 -18.38
C HIS A 29 7.13 -21.88 -17.93
N HIS A 30 7.10 -22.21 -16.64
CA HIS A 30 6.19 -23.21 -16.09
C HIS A 30 4.74 -22.99 -16.57
N ASP A 31 4.35 -21.73 -16.74
CA ASP A 31 2.99 -21.33 -17.17
C ASP A 31 2.74 -21.47 -18.68
N GLN A 32 3.78 -21.74 -19.47
CA GLN A 32 3.69 -22.05 -20.90
C GLN A 32 3.49 -23.55 -21.18
N GLN A 33 3.42 -24.37 -20.13
CA GLN A 33 3.09 -25.78 -20.29
C GLN A 33 1.63 -25.94 -20.71
N PRO A 34 1.32 -26.75 -21.74
CA PRO A 34 -0.05 -26.95 -22.22
C PRO A 34 -1.04 -27.39 -21.13
N GLY A 35 -0.57 -28.18 -20.16
CA GLY A 35 -1.39 -28.62 -19.02
C GLY A 35 -1.82 -27.46 -18.11
N VAL A 36 -0.89 -26.54 -17.81
CA VAL A 36 -1.17 -25.36 -16.96
C VAL A 36 -2.13 -24.41 -17.67
N GLN A 37 -1.94 -24.18 -18.98
CA GLN A 37 -2.85 -23.34 -19.78
C GLN A 37 -4.25 -23.94 -19.89
N ALA A 38 -4.35 -25.27 -20.07
CA ALA A 38 -5.64 -25.95 -20.13
C ALA A 38 -6.39 -25.92 -18.79
N ALA A 39 -5.68 -26.10 -17.68
CA ALA A 39 -6.24 -26.00 -16.34
C ALA A 39 -6.76 -24.58 -16.07
N PHE A 40 -5.93 -23.57 -16.35
CA PHE A 40 -6.32 -22.17 -16.22
C PHE A 40 -7.55 -21.80 -17.07
N LEU A 41 -7.60 -22.26 -18.32
CA LEU A 41 -8.77 -22.03 -19.18
C LEU A 41 -10.03 -22.69 -18.63
N LYS A 42 -9.92 -23.88 -18.02
CA LYS A 42 -11.04 -24.56 -17.38
C LYS A 42 -11.56 -23.76 -16.19
N GLU A 43 -10.66 -23.29 -15.32
CA GLU A 43 -11.01 -22.48 -14.15
C GLU A 43 -11.67 -21.15 -14.56
N LEU A 44 -11.12 -20.46 -15.57
CA LEU A 44 -11.73 -19.23 -16.09
C LEU A 44 -13.13 -19.46 -16.65
N LYS A 45 -13.36 -20.56 -17.39
CA LYS A 45 -14.70 -20.89 -17.90
C LYS A 45 -15.67 -21.15 -16.76
N ALA A 46 -15.24 -21.83 -15.69
CA ALA A 46 -16.06 -22.06 -14.52
C ALA A 46 -16.43 -20.73 -13.85
N LEU A 47 -15.45 -19.85 -13.63
CA LEU A 47 -15.65 -18.53 -13.06
C LEU A 47 -16.61 -17.66 -13.88
N VAL A 48 -16.44 -17.60 -15.21
CA VAL A 48 -17.34 -16.83 -16.09
C VAL A 48 -18.77 -17.37 -16.01
N THR A 49 -18.93 -18.69 -16.03
CA THR A 49 -20.24 -19.32 -15.87
C THR A 49 -20.87 -18.92 -14.54
N VAL A 50 -20.08 -18.89 -13.46
CA VAL A 50 -20.60 -18.50 -12.15
C VAL A 50 -21.05 -17.05 -12.12
N LEU A 51 -20.25 -16.14 -12.66
CA LEU A 51 -20.58 -14.71 -12.74
C LEU A 51 -21.81 -14.45 -13.61
N ASP A 52 -21.98 -15.16 -14.73
CA ASP A 52 -23.16 -15.00 -15.58
C ASP A 52 -24.45 -15.42 -14.88
N GLU A 53 -24.38 -16.49 -14.08
CA GLU A 53 -25.52 -17.06 -13.35
C GLU A 53 -25.84 -16.32 -12.04
N MET A 54 -24.84 -15.86 -11.28
CA MET A 54 -25.04 -15.07 -10.05
C MET A 54 -25.21 -13.56 -10.32
N GLY A 55 -24.87 -13.11 -11.52
CA GLY A 55 -24.73 -11.69 -11.82
C GLY A 55 -23.48 -11.11 -11.15
N ASN A 56 -23.59 -9.93 -10.55
CA ASN A 56 -22.46 -9.33 -9.84
C ASN A 56 -22.41 -9.81 -8.38
N PRO A 57 -21.50 -10.73 -8.01
CA PRO A 57 -21.44 -11.28 -6.65
C PRO A 57 -21.05 -10.24 -5.60
N PHE A 58 -20.45 -9.10 -6.00
CA PHE A 58 -20.09 -8.03 -5.08
C PHE A 58 -21.28 -7.15 -4.66
N LEU A 59 -22.45 -7.33 -5.27
CA LEU A 59 -23.68 -6.63 -4.87
C LEU A 59 -24.54 -7.46 -3.90
N GLU A 60 -24.14 -8.70 -3.64
CA GLU A 60 -24.83 -9.56 -2.69
C GLU A 60 -24.70 -8.99 -1.27
N HIS A 61 -25.80 -9.04 -0.50
CA HIS A 61 -25.86 -8.59 0.88
C HIS A 61 -25.96 -9.80 1.83
N SER A 62 -25.11 -10.81 1.62
CA SER A 62 -24.98 -11.96 2.50
C SER A 62 -23.82 -11.76 3.49
N GLU A 63 -23.97 -12.31 4.70
CA GLU A 63 -22.87 -12.38 5.68
C GLU A 63 -21.93 -13.57 5.42
N ASP A 64 -22.29 -14.42 4.46
CA ASP A 64 -21.55 -15.62 4.09
C ASP A 64 -20.30 -15.26 3.27
N LEU A 65 -19.19 -15.92 3.60
CA LEU A 65 -17.97 -15.83 2.82
C LEU A 65 -18.01 -16.93 1.75
N LEU A 66 -18.08 -16.51 0.50
CA LEU A 66 -18.25 -17.40 -0.66
C LEU A 66 -16.98 -17.48 -1.50
N VAL A 67 -16.68 -18.69 -1.98
CA VAL A 67 -15.66 -18.88 -3.02
C VAL A 67 -16.31 -18.63 -4.38
N ILE A 68 -15.84 -17.64 -5.14
CA ILE A 68 -16.54 -17.14 -6.33
C ILE A 68 -16.61 -18.16 -7.47
N ASP A 69 -15.61 -19.00 -7.69
CA ASP A 69 -15.59 -19.96 -8.80
C ASP A 69 -16.38 -21.24 -8.53
N THR A 70 -16.51 -21.66 -7.26
CA THR A 70 -17.25 -22.88 -6.88
C THR A 70 -18.61 -22.61 -6.24
N ARG A 71 -18.84 -21.37 -5.77
CA ARG A 71 -19.97 -20.95 -4.93
C ARG A 71 -20.07 -21.65 -3.59
N ASP A 72 -18.98 -22.28 -3.15
CA ASP A 72 -18.97 -22.94 -1.86
C ASP A 72 -18.93 -21.89 -0.75
N ILE A 73 -19.77 -22.09 0.26
CA ILE A 73 -19.75 -21.29 1.49
C ILE A 73 -18.59 -21.80 2.34
N VAL A 74 -17.73 -20.87 2.74
CA VAL A 74 -16.59 -21.14 3.62
C VAL A 74 -17.10 -21.52 5.02
N ASP A 75 -16.35 -22.37 5.71
CA ASP A 75 -16.66 -22.78 7.07
C ASP A 75 -16.87 -21.58 8.01
N ALA A 76 -17.87 -21.70 8.89
CA ALA A 76 -18.30 -20.61 9.75
C ALA A 76 -17.20 -20.12 10.70
N GLU A 77 -16.31 -21.01 11.18
CA GLU A 77 -15.19 -20.65 12.06
C GLU A 77 -14.16 -19.78 11.33
N VAL A 78 -13.89 -20.11 10.07
CA VAL A 78 -12.99 -19.34 9.21
C VAL A 78 -13.60 -17.97 8.90
N ALA A 79 -14.89 -17.95 8.54
CA ALA A 79 -15.60 -16.70 8.27
C ALA A 79 -15.62 -15.78 9.51
N GLU A 80 -15.83 -16.33 10.71
CA GLU A 80 -15.77 -15.57 11.96
C GLU A 80 -14.38 -15.01 12.24
N THR A 81 -13.34 -15.79 11.95
CA THR A 81 -11.95 -15.37 12.12
C THR A 81 -11.63 -14.19 11.20
N VAL A 82 -12.05 -14.25 9.93
CA VAL A 82 -11.85 -13.15 8.97
C VAL A 82 -12.56 -11.88 9.45
N ARG A 83 -13.81 -11.98 9.92
CA ARG A 83 -14.57 -10.84 10.47
C ARG A 83 -13.87 -10.22 11.67
N LYS A 84 -13.34 -11.04 12.59
CA LYS A 84 -12.57 -10.54 13.75
C LYS A 84 -11.32 -9.78 13.31
N ILE A 85 -10.62 -10.28 12.30
CA ILE A 85 -9.43 -9.62 11.74
C ILE A 85 -9.81 -8.29 11.10
N GLU A 86 -10.92 -8.24 10.36
CA GLU A 86 -11.43 -7.01 9.76
C GLU A 86 -11.76 -5.95 10.82
N THR A 87 -12.54 -6.32 11.84
CA THR A 87 -12.89 -5.42 12.95
C THR A 87 -11.63 -4.92 13.67
N LEU A 88 -10.67 -5.81 13.95
CA LEU A 88 -9.40 -5.43 14.59
C LEU A 88 -8.60 -4.47 13.72
N GLY A 89 -8.55 -4.70 12.40
CA GLY A 89 -7.87 -3.84 11.45
C GLY A 89 -8.49 -2.44 11.39
N GLU A 90 -9.83 -2.37 11.40
CA GLU A 90 -10.56 -1.10 11.43
C GLU A 90 -10.29 -0.31 12.71
N GLU A 91 -10.34 -0.96 13.88
CA GLU A 91 -10.00 -0.35 15.17
C GLU A 91 -8.57 0.21 15.17
N GLN A 92 -7.61 -0.57 14.68
CA GLN A 92 -6.21 -0.15 14.58
C GLN A 92 -6.04 1.04 13.62
N TYR A 93 -6.73 1.02 12.49
CA TYR A 93 -6.70 2.10 11.51
C TYR A 93 -7.29 3.39 12.07
N ILE A 94 -8.48 3.32 12.69
CA ILE A 94 -9.14 4.48 13.31
C ILE A 94 -8.24 5.08 14.40
N LYS A 95 -7.65 4.23 15.25
CA LYS A 95 -6.69 4.66 16.27
C LYS A 95 -5.51 5.39 15.64
N PHE A 96 -4.91 4.82 14.60
CA PHE A 96 -3.79 5.43 13.89
C PHE A 96 -4.15 6.80 13.30
N VAL A 97 -5.29 6.90 12.60
CA VAL A 97 -5.78 8.16 12.01
C VAL A 97 -6.01 9.21 13.09
N THR A 98 -6.65 8.84 14.19
CA THR A 98 -6.94 9.75 15.30
C THR A 98 -5.65 10.28 15.92
N GLU A 99 -4.71 9.39 16.26
CA GLU A 99 -3.44 9.75 16.88
C GLU A 99 -2.53 10.57 15.96
N ARG A 100 -2.45 10.21 14.68
CA ARG A 100 -1.44 10.78 13.77
C ARG A 100 -1.94 11.92 12.91
N LEU A 101 -3.22 11.92 12.54
CA LEU A 101 -3.78 12.92 11.64
C LEU A 101 -4.64 13.94 12.38
N GLU A 102 -5.40 13.53 13.38
CA GLU A 102 -6.30 14.46 14.08
C GLU A 102 -5.61 15.18 15.24
N GLN A 103 -4.84 14.47 16.06
CA GLN A 103 -4.07 15.10 17.14
C GLN A 103 -2.91 15.97 16.61
N CYS A 104 -2.36 15.66 15.43
CA CYS A 104 -1.38 16.53 14.75
C CYS A 104 -1.98 17.86 14.26
N LYS A 105 -3.29 17.94 13.92
CA LYS A 105 -3.95 19.23 13.66
C LYS A 105 -3.91 20.14 14.89
N HIS A 106 -3.91 19.56 16.08
CA HIS A 106 -3.85 20.28 17.35
C HIS A 106 -2.44 20.80 17.65
N LEU A 107 -1.39 20.05 17.28
CA LEU A 107 0.01 20.49 17.39
C LEU A 107 0.35 21.59 16.37
N SER A 108 -0.15 21.51 15.14
CA SER A 108 0.01 22.56 14.13
C SER A 108 -0.76 23.84 14.48
N ARG A 109 -1.96 23.75 15.08
CA ARG A 109 -2.66 24.94 15.63
C ARG A 109 -1.91 25.59 16.78
N LYS A 110 -1.38 24.78 17.72
CA LYS A 110 -0.59 25.29 18.85
C LYS A 110 0.77 25.86 18.42
N HIS A 111 1.38 25.34 17.36
CA HIS A 111 2.59 25.94 16.78
C HIS A 111 2.30 27.22 15.99
N PHE A 112 1.19 27.29 15.24
CA PHE A 112 0.82 28.51 14.50
C PHE A 112 0.38 29.66 15.42
N GLN A 113 -0.27 29.36 16.57
CA GLN A 113 -0.57 30.38 17.58
C GLN A 113 0.64 30.80 18.43
N ARG A 114 1.73 30.01 18.48
CA ARG A 114 2.97 30.41 19.17
C ARG A 114 3.85 31.33 18.33
N THR A 115 3.65 31.39 17.01
CA THR A 115 4.36 32.33 16.13
C THR A 115 3.52 33.55 15.72
N SER A 116 2.23 33.59 16.03
CA SER A 116 1.41 34.79 15.84
C SER A 116 1.44 35.71 17.07
N CYS A 117 2.43 36.59 17.08
CA CYS A 117 2.31 37.97 17.56
C CYS A 117 1.77 38.20 18.98
N HIS A 118 2.60 37.95 20.00
CA HIS A 118 2.52 38.73 21.24
C HIS A 118 3.76 39.64 21.32
N CYS A 119 3.53 40.96 21.45
CA CYS A 119 4.51 42.03 21.74
C CYS A 119 4.99 42.98 20.62
N LEU A 120 4.17 43.29 19.60
CA LEU A 120 4.32 44.55 18.82
C LEU A 120 3.14 45.52 18.93
N VAL A 121 2.25 45.35 19.91
CA VAL A 121 1.14 46.32 20.16
C VAL A 121 1.44 47.26 21.34
N GLY A 122 2.65 47.20 21.92
CA GLY A 122 3.04 48.04 23.06
C GLY A 122 3.84 49.31 22.73
N ARG A 123 4.13 49.61 21.46
CA ARG A 123 5.10 50.65 21.09
C ARG A 123 4.64 51.71 20.08
N LEU A 124 3.33 51.82 19.83
CA LEU A 124 2.78 52.87 18.95
C LEU A 124 1.86 53.87 19.67
N SER A 125 1.51 53.69 20.95
CA SER A 125 0.75 54.71 21.70
C SER A 125 1.61 55.76 22.42
N LYS A 126 2.93 55.54 22.57
CA LYS A 126 3.85 56.49 23.25
C LYS A 126 4.63 57.42 22.31
N PHE A 127 4.53 57.25 20.98
CA PHE A 127 5.20 58.15 20.03
C PHE A 127 4.32 59.30 19.53
N ASN A 128 3.02 59.33 19.87
CA ASN A 128 2.07 60.36 19.42
C ASN A 128 1.57 61.30 20.54
N GLN A 129 2.34 61.44 21.63
CA GLN A 129 2.13 62.50 22.63
C GLN A 129 3.29 63.51 22.71
N ASN A 130 4.46 63.22 22.12
CA ASN A 130 5.62 64.12 22.15
C ASN A 130 5.78 65.04 20.91
N ARG A 131 4.78 65.15 20.02
CA ARG A 131 4.77 66.12 18.91
C ARG A 131 3.74 67.25 19.06
N LYS A 132 3.14 67.43 20.24
CA LYS A 132 2.19 68.54 20.51
C LYS A 132 2.75 69.69 21.37
N HIS A 133 4.07 69.71 21.66
CA HIS A 133 4.72 70.77 22.45
C HIS A 133 5.86 71.51 21.71
N SER A 134 5.82 71.65 20.39
CA SER A 134 6.83 72.43 19.64
C SER A 134 6.25 73.23 18.46
N TRP A 135 5.07 73.83 18.64
CA TRP A 135 4.59 74.91 17.77
C TRP A 135 3.81 75.94 18.61
N ARG A 136 4.53 76.66 19.46
CA ARG A 136 4.20 78.00 19.94
C ARG A 136 5.53 78.73 20.16
N HIS A 137 6.02 79.36 19.10
CA HIS A 137 6.67 80.67 19.07
C HIS A 137 6.72 81.13 17.63
#